data_AF-W4EMW9-F1
#
_entry.id   AF-W4EMW9-F1
#
_cell.length_a   1.000
_cell.length_b   1.000
_cell.length_c   1.000
_cell.angle_alpha   90.00
_cell.angle_beta   90.00
_cell.angle_gamma   90.00
#
_symmetry.space_group_name_H-M   'P 1'
#
loop_
_entity.id
_entity.type
_entity.pdbx_description
1 polymer ?
#
loop_
_entity_poly.entity_id
_entity_poly.type
_entity_poly.pdbx_seq_one_letter_code
_entity_poly.pdbx_strand_id
1 'polypeptide(L)' 'MKTWVLNEFLYFPEDKSEYLPAAIELAIILVLCVAVFFTVKKMAKKQELKTKMLEEEILQNRQQDAKQNQSN' A
#
# COMPACT_ATOMS: atom_id res chain seq x y z
N MET A 1 34.67 22.98 0.61
CA MET A 1 33.76 21.87 0.25
C MET A 1 33.22 22.13 -1.15
N LYS A 2 33.28 21.13 -2.02
CA LYS A 2 33.16 21.27 -3.48
C LYS A 2 31.66 21.33 -3.84
N THR A 3 31.15 22.53 -4.18
CA THR A 3 29.74 22.82 -4.51
C THR A 3 29.26 22.26 -5.85
N TRP A 4 30.17 21.66 -6.64
CA TRP A 4 29.90 21.10 -7.97
C TRP A 4 28.77 20.05 -8.00
N VAL A 5 28.58 19.28 -6.93
CA VAL A 5 27.51 18.27 -6.84
C VAL A 5 26.11 18.89 -6.88
N LEU A 6 25.94 20.13 -6.39
CA LEU A 6 24.66 20.83 -6.40
C LEU A 6 24.33 21.43 -7.77
N ASN A 7 25.35 21.81 -8.56
CA ASN A 7 25.16 22.45 -9.86
C ASN A 7 24.71 21.46 -10.95
N GLU A 8 25.16 20.21 -10.88
CA GLU A 8 24.73 19.14 -11.81
C GLU A 8 23.29 18.67 -11.55
N PHE A 9 22.76 18.84 -10.34
CA PHE A 9 21.41 18.37 -9.97
C PHE A 9 20.34 19.48 -10.05
N LEU A 10 20.76 20.76 -10.03
CA LEU A 10 19.89 21.94 -10.15
C LEU A 10 20.09 22.69 -11.47
N TYR A 11 20.71 22.07 -12.49
CA TYR A 11 20.68 22.64 -13.83
C TYR A 11 19.28 22.49 -14.40
N PHE A 12 18.59 23.62 -14.43
CA PHE A 12 17.27 23.70 -15.02
C PHE A 12 17.42 24.07 -16.49
N PRO A 13 17.10 23.19 -17.46
CA PRO A 13 17.13 23.57 -18.86
C PRO A 13 16.31 24.83 -19.13
N GLU A 14 16.88 25.72 -19.94
CA GLU A 14 16.23 26.99 -20.32
C GLU A 14 14.96 26.73 -21.13
N ASP A 15 14.95 25.66 -21.94
CA ASP A 15 13.78 25.23 -22.69
C ASP A 15 12.90 24.27 -21.86
N LYS A 16 11.64 24.66 -21.64
CA LYS A 16 10.67 23.88 -20.87
C LYS A 16 10.34 22.53 -21.50
N SER A 17 10.56 22.39 -22.81
CA SER A 17 10.32 21.16 -23.57
C SER A 17 11.22 20.01 -23.13
N GLU A 18 12.40 20.31 -22.57
CA GLU A 18 13.32 19.28 -22.06
C GLU A 18 12.83 18.61 -20.77
N TYR A 19 11.90 19.22 -20.01
CA TYR A 19 11.26 18.58 -18.85
C TYR A 19 10.07 17.70 -19.20
N LEU A 20 9.51 17.86 -20.40
CA LEU A 20 8.30 17.16 -20.81
C LEU A 20 8.45 15.62 -20.68
N PRO A 21 9.59 15.00 -21.08
CA PRO A 21 9.81 13.57 -20.85
C PRO A 21 9.74 13.19 -19.37
N ALA A 22 10.42 13.93 -18.50
CA ALA A 22 10.43 13.66 -17.05
C ALA A 22 9.03 13.80 -16.42
N ALA A 23 8.23 14.76 -16.88
CA ALA A 23 6.85 14.93 -16.43
C ALA A 23 5.96 13.74 -16.85
N ILE A 24 6.15 13.21 -18.06
CA ILE A 24 5.42 12.04 -18.55
C ILE A 24 5.82 10.80 -17.75
N GLU A 25 7.11 10.58 -17.52
CA GLU A 25 7.62 9.47 -16.70
C GLU A 25 7.05 9.52 -15.28
N LEU A 26 7.08 10.71 -14.65
CA LEU A 26 6.51 10.92 -13.33
C LEU A 26 4.99 10.64 -13.33
N ALA A 27 4.26 11.10 -14.35
CA ALA A 27 2.83 10.86 -14.46
C ALA A 27 2.51 9.37 -14.57
N ILE A 28 3.27 8.61 -15.37
CA ILE A 28 3.11 7.16 -15.51
C ILE A 28 3.35 6.47 -14.16
N ILE A 29 4.45 6.79 -13.48
CA ILE A 29 4.77 6.20 -12.17
C ILE A 29 3.69 6.54 -11.15
N LEU A 30 3.22 7.79 -11.10
CA LEU A 30 2.14 8.20 -10.19
C LEU A 30 0.86 7.42 -10.46
N VAL A 31 0.46 7.26 -11.72
CA VAL A 31 -0.72 6.46 -12.09
C VAL A 31 -0.57 5.02 -11.63
N LEU A 32 0.61 4.41 -11.84
CA LEU A 32 0.89 3.05 -11.39
C LEU A 32 0.85 2.94 -9.85
N CYS A 33 1.46 3.87 -9.13
CA CYS A 33 1.42 3.90 -7.67
C CYS A 33 -0.02 3.97 -7.14
N VAL A 34 -0.85 4.83 -7.74
CA VAL A 34 -2.26 4.97 -7.38
C VAL A 34 -3.02 3.66 -7.67
N ALA A 35 -2.80 3.04 -8.84
CA ALA A 35 -3.43 1.77 -9.19
C ALA A 35 -3.06 0.63 -8.23
N VAL A 36 -1.77 0.52 -7.89
CA VAL A 36 -1.29 -0.46 -6.90
C VAL A 36 -1.90 -0.19 -5.54
N PHE A 37 -1.92 1.06 -5.08
CA PHE A 37 -2.51 1.44 -3.80
C PHE A 37 -3.98 1.02 -3.69
N PHE A 38 -4.78 1.29 -4.73
CA PHE A 38 -6.18 0.86 -4.76
C PHE A 38 -6.33 -0.66 -4.77
N THR A 39 -5.47 -1.37 -5.50
CA THR A 39 -5.47 -2.83 -5.58
C THR A 39 -5.17 -3.46 -4.22
N VAL A 40 -4.09 -3.02 -3.57
CA VAL A 40 -3.70 -3.47 -2.23
C VAL A 40 -4.81 -3.16 -1.22
N LYS A 41 -5.39 -1.96 -1.25
CA LYS A 41 -6.50 -1.60 -0.35
C LYS A 41 -7.69 -2.53 -0.49
N LYS A 42 -8.06 -2.90 -1.72
CA LYS A 42 -9.16 -3.84 -1.99
C LYS A 42 -8.83 -5.25 -1.49
N MET A 43 -7.59 -5.70 -1.67
CA MET A 43 -7.14 -6.99 -1.16
C MET A 43 -7.14 -7.03 0.37
N ALA A 44 -6.63 -5.97 1.02
CA ALA A 44 -6.60 -5.86 2.48
C ALA A 44 -8.01 -5.96 3.08
N LYS A 45 -8.99 -5.24 2.53
CA LYS A 45 -10.40 -5.33 2.98
C LYS A 45 -10.97 -6.74 2.88
N LYS A 46 -10.64 -7.46 1.80
CA LYS A 46 -11.09 -8.86 1.62
C LYS A 46 -10.43 -9.80 2.63
N GLN A 47 -9.16 -9.58 2.95
CA GLN A 47 -8.44 -10.36 3.94
C GLN A 47 -8.97 -10.09 5.36
N GLU A 48 -9.19 -8.82 5.70
CA GLU A 48 -9.77 -8.42 6.99
C GLU A 48 -11.12 -9.11 7.25
N LEU A 49 -12.02 -9.14 6.26
CA LEU A 49 -13.31 -9.80 6.40
C LEU A 49 -13.15 -11.31 6.67
N LYS A 50 -12.26 -11.98 5.93
CA LYS A 50 -12.00 -13.42 6.11
C LYS A 50 -11.42 -13.73 7.48
N THR A 51 -10.49 -12.90 7.95
CA THR A 51 -9.89 -13.04 9.28
C THR A 51 -10.93 -12.88 10.38
N LYS A 52 -11.82 -11.88 10.28
CA LYS A 52 -12.90 -11.68 11.27
C LYS A 52 -13.83 -12.88 11.37
N MET A 53 -14.24 -13.46 10.24
CA MET A 53 -15.09 -14.66 10.23
C MET A 53 -14.40 -15.85 10.89
N LEU A 54 -13.10 -16.04 10.63
CA LEU A 54 -12.31 -17.11 11.24
C LEU A 54 -12.13 -16.91 12.75
N GLU A 55 -11.86 -15.67 13.19
CA GLU A 55 -11.76 -15.33 14.61
C GLU A 55 -13.08 -15.60 15.35
N GLU A 56 -14.22 -15.24 14.73
CA GLU A 56 -15.54 -15.49 15.29
C GLU A 56 -15.85 -16.99 15.43
N GLU A 57 -15.54 -17.79 14.41
CA GLU A 57 -15.69 -19.25 14.46
C GLU A 57 -14.85 -19.88 15.58
N ILE A 58 -13.58 -19.48 15.70
CA ILE A 58 -12.69 -19.97 16.77
C ILE A 58 -13.23 -19.59 18.16
N LEU A 59 -13.72 -18.36 18.32
CA LEU A 59 -14.30 -17.91 19.59
C LEU A 59 -15.56 -18.70 19.94
N GLN A 60 -16.44 -18.95 18.97
CA GLN A 60 -17.66 -19.74 19.18
C GLN A 60 -17.34 -21.18 19.59
N ASN A 61 -16.40 -21.84 18.89
CA ASN A 61 -15.96 -23.19 19.22
C ASN A 61 -15.36 -23.27 20.64
N ARG A 62 -14.49 -22.32 21.01
CA ARG A 62 -13.92 -22.26 22.37
C ARG A 62 -15.00 -22.07 23.45
N GLN A 63 -16.03 -21.26 23.18
CA GLN A 63 -17.14 -21.08 24.12
C GLN A 63 -17.99 -22.35 24.27
N GLN A 64 -18.19 -23.11 23.19
CA GLN A 64 -18.88 -24.39 23.24
C GLN A 64 -18.07 -25.42 24.05
N ASP A 65 -16.76 -25.53 23.79
CA ASP A 65 -15.86 -26.42 24.53
C ASP A 65 -15.83 -26.09 26.03
N ALA A 66 -15.82 -24.80 26.39
CA ALA A 66 -15.86 -24.35 27.78
C ALA A 66 -17.18 -24.68 28.47
N LYS A 67 -18.32 -24.54 27.77
CA LYS A 67 -19.64 -24.90 28.30
C LYS A 67 -19.80 -26.42 28.45
N GLN A 68 -19.29 -27.20 27.49
CA GLN A 68 -19.34 -28.66 27.53
C GLN A 68 -18.51 -29.24 28.68
N ASN A 69 -17.32 -28.69 28.93
CA ASN A 69 -16.48 -29.09 30.06
C ASN A 69 -17.03 -28.67 31.44
N GLN A 70 -17.92 -27.69 31.53
CA GLN A 70 -18.60 -27.33 32.80
C GLN A 70 -19.85 -28.17 33.08
N SER A 71 -20.39 -28.86 32.07
CA SER A 71 -21.60 -29.69 32.18
C SER A 71 -21.31 -31.17 32.47
N ASN A 72 -20.04 -31.56 32.56
CA ASN A 72 -19.58 -32.93 32.79
C ASN A 72 -18.81 -33.00 34.11
#